data_AF-A0A9E7R7C5-F1
#
_entry.id   AF-A0A9E7R7C5-F1
#
_cell.length_a   1.000
_cell.length_b   1.000
_cell.length_c   1.000
_cell.angle_alpha   90.00
_cell.angle_beta   90.00
_cell.angle_gamma   90.00
#
_symmetry.space_group_name_H-M   'P 1'
#
loop_
_entity.id
_entity.type
_entity.pdbx_description
1 polymer ?
#
loop_
_entity_poly.entity_id
_entity_poly.type
_entity_poly.pdbx_seq_one_letter_code
_entity_poly.pdbx_strand_id
1 'polypeptide(L)'
;MTNIQSDERRTDTNHTAEREPVSVSFKTGEEPEFRKPDHDPHGETFAAVSHSFTSCDGGCGTSGLVPTALLEDADGLTGWPPFDVLCESCANAVVRDDYTF
;
A
#
# COMPACT_ATOMS: atom_id res chain seq x y z
N MET A 1 -43.52 -1.43 -37.20
CA MET A 1 -43.44 -1.82 -35.77
C MET A 1 -41.99 -2.16 -35.51
N THR A 2 -41.24 -1.23 -34.94
CA THR A 2 -39.80 -1.37 -34.75
C THR A 2 -39.57 -2.00 -33.38
N ASN A 3 -39.15 -3.27 -33.37
CA ASN A 3 -38.75 -3.98 -32.15
C ASN A 3 -37.42 -3.39 -31.66
N ILE A 4 -37.49 -2.46 -30.73
CA ILE A 4 -36.32 -2.06 -29.93
C ILE A 4 -36.19 -3.13 -28.85
N GLN A 5 -35.41 -4.17 -29.14
CA GLN A 5 -34.92 -5.03 -28.07
C GLN A 5 -34.03 -4.15 -27.21
N SER A 6 -34.47 -3.89 -25.99
CA SER A 6 -33.67 -3.28 -24.94
C SER A 6 -32.45 -4.19 -24.76
N ASP A 7 -31.33 -3.79 -25.33
CA ASP A 7 -30.02 -4.33 -25.05
C ASP A 7 -29.82 -4.18 -23.54
N GLU A 8 -29.99 -5.28 -22.82
CA GLU A 8 -29.75 -5.37 -21.40
C GLU A 8 -28.28 -5.02 -21.21
N ARG A 9 -28.06 -3.75 -20.86
CA ARG A 9 -26.78 -3.17 -20.53
C ARG A 9 -26.25 -3.92 -19.31
N ARG A 10 -25.63 -5.07 -19.55
CA ARG A 10 -24.86 -5.81 -18.56
C ARG A 10 -23.56 -5.05 -18.38
N THR A 11 -23.66 -3.92 -17.68
CA THR A 11 -22.52 -3.37 -16.95
C THR A 11 -22.25 -4.35 -15.82
N ASP A 12 -21.63 -5.47 -16.16
CA ASP A 12 -20.77 -6.22 -15.24
C ASP A 12 -19.52 -5.37 -15.04
N THR A 13 -19.74 -4.19 -14.47
CA THR A 13 -18.65 -3.37 -14.07
C THR A 13 -18.33 -3.84 -12.66
N ASN A 14 -17.40 -4.79 -12.62
CA ASN A 14 -16.57 -5.06 -11.46
C ASN A 14 -15.92 -3.73 -11.02
N HIS A 15 -16.68 -2.87 -10.34
CA HIS A 15 -16.25 -1.59 -9.79
C HIS A 15 -15.48 -1.75 -8.46
N THR A 16 -15.09 -2.97 -8.13
CA THR A 16 -14.22 -3.34 -7.01
C THR A 16 -13.15 -4.27 -7.53
N ALA A 17 -12.39 -3.82 -8.53
CA ALA A 17 -11.09 -4.43 -8.78
C ALA A 17 -10.20 -4.04 -7.59
N GLU A 18 -10.26 -4.84 -6.52
CA GLU A 18 -9.33 -4.74 -5.40
C GLU A 18 -7.93 -4.88 -5.99
N ARG A 19 -7.06 -3.92 -5.68
CA ARG A 19 -5.67 -3.97 -6.15
C ARG A 19 -4.94 -5.05 -5.37
N GLU A 20 -3.98 -5.69 -6.04
CA GLU A 20 -3.11 -6.66 -5.40
C GLU A 20 -2.36 -6.00 -4.22
N PRO A 21 -2.20 -6.71 -3.10
CA PRO A 21 -1.39 -6.24 -1.99
C PRO A 21 0.04 -5.93 -2.41
N VAL A 22 0.62 -4.88 -1.81
CA VAL A 22 2.00 -4.47 -2.10
C VAL A 22 2.93 -4.90 -0.97
N SER A 23 3.98 -5.61 -1.34
CA SER A 23 5.07 -5.96 -0.42
C SER A 23 5.97 -4.75 -0.17
N VAL A 24 6.22 -4.43 1.10
CA VAL A 24 7.12 -3.35 1.51
C VAL A 24 8.15 -3.84 2.55
N SER A 25 9.33 -3.22 2.50
CA SER A 25 10.34 -3.40 3.54
C SER A 25 10.18 -2.30 4.60
N PHE A 26 9.56 -2.66 5.73
CA PHE A 26 9.40 -1.76 6.87
C PHE A 26 10.75 -1.34 7.46
N LYS A 27 10.94 -0.03 7.67
CA LYS A 27 12.14 0.54 8.30
C LYS A 27 11.92 0.77 9.79
N THR A 28 12.96 0.60 10.60
CA THR A 28 12.84 0.72 12.07
C THR A 28 12.99 2.17 12.56
N GLY A 29 13.50 3.06 11.71
CA GLY A 29 13.82 4.44 12.08
C GLY A 29 15.15 4.56 12.83
N GLU A 30 15.82 3.44 13.09
CA GLU A 30 17.16 3.40 13.69
C GLU A 30 18.26 3.52 12.64
N GLU A 31 17.93 3.39 11.36
CA GLU A 31 18.89 3.53 10.27
C GLU A 31 19.39 4.97 10.17
N PRO A 32 20.68 5.19 9.83
CA PRO A 32 21.30 6.52 9.83
C PRO A 32 20.54 7.59 9.06
N GLU A 33 19.89 7.21 7.96
CA GLU A 33 19.05 8.09 7.13
C GLU A 33 17.78 8.61 7.84
N PHE A 34 17.33 7.95 8.90
CA PHE A 34 16.15 8.35 9.70
C PHE A 34 16.54 9.03 11.02
N ARG A 35 17.83 9.04 11.39
CA ARG A 35 18.30 9.70 12.61
C ARG A 35 18.36 11.21 12.45
N LYS A 36 17.94 11.96 13.48
CA LYS A 36 18.22 13.40 13.59
C LYS A 36 19.73 13.65 13.68
N PRO A 37 20.39 14.51 12.84
CA PRO A 37 21.66 15.09 13.19
C PRO A 37 21.57 15.69 14.58
N ASP A 38 22.63 15.45 15.34
CA ASP A 38 22.86 16.06 16.64
C ASP A 38 22.77 17.59 16.58
N HIS A 39 23.04 18.17 15.40
CA HIS A 39 22.95 19.60 15.15
C HIS A 39 22.57 19.87 13.68
N ASP A 40 21.27 19.97 13.38
CA ASP A 40 20.79 20.50 12.10
C ASP A 40 20.32 21.96 12.29
N PRO A 41 21.18 22.96 11.99
CA PRO A 41 20.84 24.37 12.15
C PRO A 41 19.85 24.89 11.10
N HIS A 42 19.57 24.13 10.04
CA HIS A 42 18.69 24.54 8.93
C HIS A 42 17.45 23.64 8.77
N GLY A 43 17.35 22.52 9.50
CA GLY A 43 16.19 21.64 9.51
C GLY A 43 15.91 21.02 8.13
N GLU A 44 16.94 20.80 7.32
CA GLU A 44 16.73 20.32 5.95
C GLU A 44 16.22 18.87 6.01
N THR A 45 15.05 18.71 5.39
CA THR A 45 14.13 17.58 5.50
C THR A 45 14.81 16.22 5.56
N PHE A 46 14.75 15.60 6.74
CA PHE A 46 14.98 14.19 6.96
C PHE A 46 14.30 13.32 5.92
N ALA A 47 14.91 12.18 5.56
CA ALA A 47 14.15 11.09 4.95
C ALA A 47 12.91 10.76 5.80
N ALA A 48 12.99 10.90 7.13
CA ALA A 48 11.86 10.77 8.04
C ALA A 48 10.68 11.74 7.78
N VAL A 49 10.86 12.91 7.16
CA VAL A 49 9.74 13.82 6.84
C VAL A 49 8.86 13.25 5.72
N SER A 50 9.42 12.40 4.85
CA SER A 50 8.70 11.74 3.75
C SER A 50 8.31 10.29 4.06
N HIS A 51 8.47 9.85 5.31
CA HIS A 51 8.07 8.52 5.76
C HIS A 51 7.01 8.61 6.86
N SER A 52 6.17 7.59 6.95
CA SER A 52 5.08 7.49 7.91
C SER A 52 5.03 6.08 8.48
N PHE A 53 4.58 5.95 9.72
CA PHE A 53 4.54 4.68 10.43
C PHE A 53 3.22 3.96 10.16
N THR A 54 3.29 2.70 9.73
CA THR A 54 2.11 1.83 9.57
C THR A 54 2.39 0.41 10.07
N SER A 55 1.35 -0.39 10.18
CA SER A 55 1.42 -1.82 10.50
C SER A 55 1.20 -2.66 9.24
N CYS A 56 1.72 -3.88 9.24
CA CYS A 56 1.45 -4.87 8.20
C CYS A 56 -0.01 -5.33 8.26
N ASP A 57 -0.72 -5.27 7.13
CA ASP A 57 -2.13 -5.67 7.03
C ASP A 57 -2.32 -7.20 7.08
N GLY A 58 -1.25 -7.98 6.89
CA GLY A 58 -1.27 -9.44 6.98
C GLY A 58 -1.39 -10.00 8.40
N GLY A 59 -1.60 -9.15 9.43
CA GLY A 59 -1.89 -9.57 10.79
C GLY A 59 -0.71 -10.18 11.58
N CYS A 60 0.51 -10.09 11.07
CA CYS A 60 1.70 -10.66 11.72
C CYS A 60 2.27 -9.80 12.87
N GLY A 61 1.73 -8.60 13.08
CA GLY A 61 2.16 -7.66 14.12
C GLY A 61 3.44 -6.87 13.78
N THR A 62 4.03 -7.07 12.61
CA THR A 62 5.14 -6.24 12.13
C THR A 62 4.65 -4.83 11.80
N SER A 63 5.42 -3.82 12.19
CA SER A 63 5.14 -2.40 11.91
C SER A 63 6.44 -1.65 11.67
N GLY A 64 6.37 -0.53 10.96
CA GLY A 64 7.54 0.31 10.73
C GLY A 64 7.25 1.50 9.83
N LEU A 65 8.31 2.19 9.44
CA LEU A 65 8.25 3.33 8.54
C LEU A 65 8.24 2.89 7.08
N VAL A 66 7.40 3.54 6.29
CA VAL A 66 7.29 3.41 4.83
C VAL A 66 7.13 4.80 4.19
N PRO A 67 7.39 4.99 2.88
CA PRO A 67 7.19 6.28 2.23
C PRO A 67 5.74 6.76 2.35
N THR A 68 5.54 8.04 2.70
CA THR A 68 4.20 8.63 2.89
C THR A 68 3.36 8.51 1.62
N ALA A 69 3.95 8.75 0.44
CA ALA A 69 3.25 8.63 -0.84
C ALA A 69 2.73 7.20 -1.10
N LEU A 70 3.38 6.16 -0.54
CA LEU A 70 2.89 4.80 -0.65
C LEU A 70 1.64 4.60 0.21
N LEU A 71 1.59 5.17 1.41
CA LEU A 71 0.39 5.14 2.25
C LEU A 71 -0.77 5.91 1.62
N GLU A 72 -0.48 7.08 1.05
CA GLU A 72 -1.50 7.86 0.34
C GLU A 72 -2.08 7.08 -0.84
N ASP A 73 -1.25 6.32 -1.57
CA ASP A 73 -1.72 5.42 -2.63
C ASP A 73 -2.51 4.22 -2.07
N ALA A 74 -2.05 3.62 -0.97
CA ALA A 74 -2.72 2.50 -0.30
C ALA A 74 -4.11 2.89 0.22
N ASP A 75 -4.26 4.12 0.71
CA ASP A 75 -5.52 4.70 1.16
C ASP A 75 -6.41 5.17 -0.01
N GLY A 76 -5.94 5.08 -1.25
CA GLY A 76 -6.66 5.50 -2.47
C GLY A 76 -6.71 7.02 -2.67
N LEU A 77 -5.88 7.79 -1.97
CA LEU A 77 -5.83 9.26 -2.07
C LEU A 77 -5.24 9.75 -3.40
N THR A 78 -4.62 8.85 -4.16
CA THR A 78 -4.08 9.08 -5.51
C THR A 78 -5.14 8.93 -6.61
N GLY A 79 -6.37 8.51 -6.26
CA GLY A 79 -7.45 8.24 -7.21
C GLY A 79 -7.47 6.83 -7.79
N TRP A 80 -6.54 5.96 -7.37
CA TRP A 80 -6.59 4.52 -7.63
C TRP A 80 -7.33 3.79 -6.51
N PRO A 81 -7.83 2.56 -6.73
CA PRO A 81 -8.37 1.74 -5.65
C PRO A 81 -7.35 1.57 -4.51
N PRO A 82 -7.80 1.36 -3.27
CA PRO A 82 -6.92 1.06 -2.15
C PRO A 82 -6.31 -0.35 -2.28
N PHE A 83 -5.23 -0.60 -1.54
CA PHE A 83 -4.57 -1.92 -1.44
C PHE A 83 -3.94 -2.14 -0.07
N ASP A 84 -3.74 -3.41 0.28
CA ASP A 84 -3.08 -3.81 1.52
C ASP A 84 -1.57 -3.65 1.44
N VAL A 85 -0.97 -3.18 2.54
CA VAL A 85 0.48 -3.05 2.71
C VAL A 85 0.99 -4.23 3.52
N LEU A 86 1.74 -5.12 2.87
CA LEU A 86 2.26 -6.34 3.47
C LEU A 86 3.76 -6.25 3.73
N CYS A 87 4.22 -6.80 4.85
CA CYS A 87 5.63 -7.09 5.03
C CYS A 87 6.05 -8.25 4.10
N GLU A 88 7.33 -8.34 3.78
CA GLU A 88 7.88 -9.38 2.89
C GLU A 88 7.47 -10.80 3.29
N SER A 89 7.39 -11.08 4.59
CA SER A 89 6.97 -12.39 5.10
C SER A 89 5.50 -12.70 4.80
N CYS A 90 4.60 -11.73 4.99
CA CYS A 90 3.18 -11.87 4.69
C CYS A 90 2.93 -11.92 3.18
N ALA A 91 3.61 -11.06 2.41
CA ALA A 91 3.52 -11.08 0.95
C ALA A 91 3.93 -12.44 0.36
N ASN A 92 5.02 -13.03 0.88
CA ASN A 92 5.45 -14.37 0.46
C ASN A 92 4.46 -15.48 0.89
N ALA A 93 3.73 -15.30 1.99
CA ALA A 93 2.71 -16.26 2.39
C ALA A 93 1.51 -16.25 1.42
N VAL A 94 1.05 -15.06 1.01
CA VAL A 94 -0.02 -14.90 0.00
C VAL A 94 0.33 -15.61 -1.30
N VAL A 95 1.54 -15.37 -1.82
CA VAL A 95 2.02 -16.04 -3.04
C VAL A 95 1.97 -17.57 -2.90
N ARG A 96 2.28 -18.12 -1.73
CA ARG A 96 2.30 -19.58 -1.52
C ARG A 96 0.90 -20.19 -1.47
N ASP A 97 -0.09 -19.47 -0.95
CA ASP A 97 -1.49 -19.90 -0.96
C ASP A 97 -2.04 -19.99 -2.40
N ASP A 98 -1.66 -19.05 -3.28
CA ASP A 98 -2.05 -19.06 -4.70
C ASP A 98 -1.46 -20.24 -5.50
N TYR A 99 -0.37 -20.84 -5.04
CA TYR A 99 0.29 -21.97 -5.71
C TYR A 99 -0.06 -23.35 -5.12
N THR A 100 -0.89 -23.43 -4.09
CA THR A 100 -1.40 -24.71 -3.56
C THR A 100 -2.64 -25.19 -4.33
N PHE A 101 -2.41 -25.90 -5.44
CA PHE A 101 -3.41 -26.71 -6.15
C PHE A 101 -3.34 -28.19 -5.75
#